data_AF-A6E9Q0-F1
#
_entry.id   AF-A6E9Q0-F1
#
_cell.length_a   1.000
_cell.length_b   1.000
_cell.length_c   1.000
_cell.angle_alpha   90.00
_cell.angle_beta   90.00
_cell.angle_gamma   90.00
#
_symmetry.space_group_name_H-M   'P 1'
#
loop_
_entity.id
_entity.type
_entity.pdbx_description
1 polymer ?
#
loop_
_entity_poly.entity_id
_entity_poly.type
_entity_poly.pdbx_seq_one_letter_code
_entity_poly.pdbx_strand_id
1 'polypeptide(L)'
;MKTNKRKKEVQGTDFSRFSREELADAFVFPSDEMVTTKEKNEEEGFWEARRKRFESRSSVQQMFDELLQLKYQLEDYIGSDQYEEKLSFGYFLNEYVSRQEKKDKEFANEVDVTPAVLSQYINDHRKPKDEFVIRLELHSNGMFPAISWFKVIQKEKEHEINTNEELRREESKHVKNRLDLAY
;
A
#
# COMPACT_ATOMS: atom_id res chain seq x y z
N MET A 1 -30.95 -14.61 0.92
CA MET A 1 -31.17 -13.97 -0.40
C MET A 1 -29.83 -13.56 -0.98
N LYS A 2 -29.70 -13.59 -2.31
CA LYS A 2 -28.46 -13.88 -3.05
C LYS A 2 -27.45 -12.72 -3.03
N THR A 3 -26.20 -13.02 -2.69
CA THR A 3 -25.04 -12.14 -2.85
C THR A 3 -24.71 -11.97 -4.34
N ASN A 4 -24.80 -10.74 -4.84
CA ASN A 4 -24.54 -10.38 -6.22
C ASN A 4 -23.03 -10.21 -6.46
N LYS A 5 -22.30 -11.32 -6.67
CA LYS A 5 -20.92 -11.28 -7.18
C LYS A 5 -20.98 -11.10 -8.70
N ARG A 6 -20.87 -9.86 -9.19
CA ARG A 6 -20.52 -9.61 -10.59
C ARG A 6 -19.04 -9.97 -10.79
N LYS A 7 -18.77 -11.25 -11.06
CA LYS A 7 -17.53 -11.63 -11.75
C LYS A 7 -17.58 -10.96 -13.12
N LYS A 8 -16.71 -9.99 -13.40
CA LYS A 8 -16.40 -9.63 -14.77
C LYS A 8 -15.82 -10.90 -15.40
N GLU A 9 -16.57 -11.56 -16.28
CA GLU A 9 -15.99 -12.55 -17.17
C GLU A 9 -14.90 -11.85 -17.96
N VAL A 10 -13.64 -12.15 -17.62
CA VAL A 10 -12.53 -11.83 -18.50
C VAL A 10 -12.75 -12.72 -19.71
N GLN A 11 -13.27 -12.15 -20.79
CA GLN A 11 -13.34 -12.84 -22.07
C GLN A 11 -11.89 -13.18 -22.44
N GLY A 12 -11.54 -14.46 -22.35
CA GLY A 12 -10.25 -14.93 -22.83
C GLY A 12 -10.17 -14.61 -24.31
N THR A 13 -9.16 -13.87 -24.72
CA THR A 13 -8.91 -13.58 -26.12
C THR A 13 -8.64 -14.91 -26.84
N ASP A 14 -9.51 -15.27 -27.78
CA ASP A 14 -9.36 -16.50 -28.57
C ASP A 14 -8.28 -16.29 -29.64
N PHE A 15 -7.06 -16.74 -29.33
CA PHE A 15 -5.90 -16.61 -30.21
C PHE A 15 -5.88 -17.62 -31.37
N SER A 16 -6.84 -18.56 -31.43
CA SER A 16 -6.88 -19.61 -32.47
C SER A 16 -7.18 -19.07 -33.88
N ARG A 17 -7.65 -17.82 -33.97
CA ARG A 17 -8.00 -17.14 -35.22
C ARG A 17 -6.80 -16.48 -35.90
N PHE A 18 -5.69 -16.34 -35.20
CA PHE A 18 -4.49 -15.68 -35.69
C PHE A 18 -3.46 -16.72 -36.13
N SER A 19 -2.76 -16.42 -37.21
CA SER A 19 -1.62 -17.23 -37.63
C SER A 19 -0.48 -17.10 -36.62
N ARG A 20 0.48 -18.05 -36.63
CA ARG A 20 1.66 -17.95 -35.76
C ARG A 20 2.50 -16.70 -36.06
N GLU A 21 2.47 -16.24 -37.31
CA GLU A 21 3.16 -15.03 -37.77
C GLU A 21 2.45 -13.78 -37.25
N GLU A 22 1.12 -13.72 -37.34
CA GLU A 22 0.32 -12.61 -36.79
C GLU A 22 0.45 -12.52 -35.27
N LEU A 23 0.54 -13.66 -34.58
CA LEU A 23 0.83 -13.70 -33.15
C LEU A 23 2.25 -13.20 -32.84
N ALA A 24 3.25 -13.57 -33.65
CA ALA A 24 4.62 -13.10 -33.46
C ALA A 24 4.76 -11.59 -33.68
N ASP A 25 4.11 -11.04 -34.72
CA ASP A 25 4.13 -9.61 -35.04
C ASP A 25 3.39 -8.75 -33.99
N ALA A 26 2.37 -9.31 -33.34
CA ALA A 26 1.67 -8.64 -32.25
C ALA A 26 2.48 -8.57 -30.93
N PHE A 27 3.47 -9.46 -30.77
CA PHE A 27 4.37 -9.44 -29.63
C PHE A 27 5.51 -8.43 -29.87
N VAL A 28 5.34 -7.23 -29.34
CA VAL A 28 6.43 -6.24 -29.25
C VAL A 28 7.40 -6.71 -28.16
N PHE A 29 8.46 -7.41 -28.55
CA PHE A 29 9.60 -7.63 -27.66
C PHE A 29 10.37 -6.32 -27.51
N PRO A 30 10.77 -5.91 -26.29
CA PRO A 30 11.80 -4.90 -26.13
C PRO A 30 13.04 -5.40 -26.89
N SER A 31 13.37 -4.78 -28.02
CA SER A 31 14.59 -5.12 -28.73
C SER A 31 15.76 -4.51 -27.97
N ASP A 32 16.71 -5.34 -27.53
CA ASP A 32 17.97 -4.86 -26.91
C ASP A 32 18.79 -3.98 -27.87
N GLU A 33 18.51 -4.06 -29.17
CA GLU A 33 19.11 -3.22 -30.21
C GLU A 33 18.17 -2.06 -30.54
N MET A 34 18.62 -0.83 -30.28
CA MET A 34 18.01 0.36 -30.88
C MET A 34 18.35 0.36 -32.38
N VAL A 35 17.35 0.08 -33.22
CA VAL A 35 17.57 -0.34 -34.61
C VAL A 35 17.96 0.83 -35.53
N THR A 36 17.76 2.08 -35.12
CA THR A 36 18.14 3.28 -35.91
C THR A 36 18.63 4.46 -35.06
N THR A 37 19.46 5.33 -35.64
CA THR A 37 19.88 6.63 -35.04
C THR A 37 18.69 7.55 -34.76
N LYS A 38 17.59 7.38 -35.49
CA LYS A 38 16.35 8.14 -35.30
C LYS A 38 15.63 7.73 -34.02
N GLU A 39 15.50 6.43 -33.76
CA GLU A 39 14.88 5.90 -32.53
C GLU A 39 15.68 6.29 -31.28
N LYS A 40 17.01 6.28 -31.35
CA LYS A 40 17.89 6.80 -30.28
C LYS A 40 17.58 8.25 -29.92
N ASN A 41 17.51 9.12 -30.93
CA ASN A 41 17.23 10.53 -30.73
C ASN A 41 15.80 10.78 -30.21
N GLU A 42 14.83 9.97 -30.64
CA GLU A 42 13.44 10.03 -30.15
C GLU A 42 13.34 9.58 -28.70
N GLU A 43 14.07 8.53 -28.30
CA GLU A 43 14.13 8.07 -26.92
C GLU A 43 14.82 9.08 -26.00
N GLU A 44 15.96 9.64 -26.42
CA GLU A 44 16.64 10.71 -25.71
C GLU A 44 15.72 11.93 -25.53
N GLY A 45 15.02 12.35 -26.59
CA GLY A 45 14.05 13.44 -26.55
C GLY A 45 12.87 13.16 -25.60
N PHE A 46 12.39 11.91 -25.55
CA PHE A 46 11.37 11.49 -24.60
C PHE A 46 11.86 11.58 -23.15
N TRP A 47 13.05 11.06 -22.85
CA TRP A 47 13.64 11.11 -21.51
C TRP A 47 13.93 12.55 -21.06
N GLU A 48 14.42 13.40 -21.96
CA GLU A 48 14.60 14.83 -21.69
C GLU A 48 13.28 15.54 -21.40
N ALA A 49 12.24 15.29 -22.20
CA ALA A 49 10.91 15.86 -21.98
C ALA A 49 10.31 15.38 -20.65
N ARG A 50 10.53 14.09 -20.30
CA ARG A 50 10.12 13.52 -19.02
C ARG A 50 10.87 14.16 -17.85
N ARG A 51 12.18 14.37 -17.99
CA ARG A 51 13.02 15.05 -16.98
C ARG A 51 12.59 16.50 -16.77
N LYS A 52 12.39 17.26 -17.85
CA LYS A 52 11.88 18.64 -17.78
C LYS A 52 10.53 18.72 -17.07
N ARG A 53 9.60 17.80 -17.39
CA ARG A 53 8.31 17.68 -16.69
C ARG A 53 8.45 17.29 -15.23
N PHE A 54 9.47 16.52 -14.87
CA PHE A 54 9.77 16.13 -13.50
C PHE A 54 10.30 17.32 -12.70
N GLU A 55 11.25 18.06 -13.28
CA GLU A 55 11.87 19.26 -12.70
C GLU A 55 10.88 20.42 -12.57
N SER A 56 9.89 20.51 -13.46
CA SER A 56 8.90 21.60 -13.49
C SER A 56 7.68 21.38 -12.57
N ARG A 57 7.70 20.37 -11.70
CA ARG A 57 6.56 20.10 -10.81
C ARG A 57 6.48 21.15 -9.71
N SER A 58 5.26 21.50 -9.32
CA SER A 58 5.03 22.28 -8.11
C SER A 58 5.26 21.40 -6.87
N SER A 59 5.58 22.02 -5.74
CA SER A 59 5.71 21.33 -4.45
C SER A 59 4.46 20.52 -4.08
N VAL A 60 3.27 21.06 -4.37
CA VAL A 60 1.99 20.37 -4.16
C VAL A 60 1.87 19.13 -5.03
N GLN A 61 2.29 19.19 -6.30
CA GLN A 61 2.28 18.02 -7.18
C GLN A 61 3.27 16.96 -6.71
N GLN A 62 4.44 17.37 -6.25
CA GLN A 62 5.43 16.46 -5.67
C GLN A 62 4.88 15.75 -4.43
N MET A 63 4.33 16.50 -3.47
CA MET A 63 3.67 15.95 -2.29
C MET A 63 2.54 14.98 -2.66
N PHE A 64 1.71 15.33 -3.64
CA PHE A 64 0.63 14.46 -4.11
C PHE A 64 1.18 13.15 -4.69
N ASP A 65 2.20 13.20 -5.54
CA ASP A 65 2.82 12.01 -6.13
C ASP A 65 3.46 11.12 -5.04
N GLU A 66 4.13 11.72 -4.06
CA GLU A 66 4.74 11.02 -2.92
C GLU A 66 3.68 10.36 -2.03
N LEU A 67 2.58 11.04 -1.73
CA LEU A 67 1.47 10.46 -0.97
C LEU A 67 0.76 9.35 -1.76
N LEU A 68 0.62 9.51 -3.07
CA LEU A 68 0.05 8.47 -3.94
C LEU A 68 0.94 7.22 -3.96
N GLN A 69 2.25 7.38 -3.99
CA GLN A 69 3.18 6.27 -3.84
C GLN A 69 3.01 5.58 -2.48
N LEU A 70 2.90 6.33 -1.39
CA LEU A 70 2.68 5.76 -0.04
C LEU A 70 1.39 4.93 0.00
N LYS A 71 0.33 5.46 -0.62
CA LYS A 71 -0.97 4.78 -0.70
C LYS A 71 -0.84 3.41 -1.34
N TYR A 72 -0.19 3.31 -2.50
CA TYR A 72 -0.03 2.02 -3.17
C TYR A 72 0.88 1.07 -2.38
N GLN A 73 1.95 1.57 -1.76
CA GLN A 73 2.79 0.76 -0.86
C GLN A 73 1.97 0.19 0.32
N LEU A 74 1.08 0.99 0.89
CA LEU A 74 0.19 0.58 1.97
C LEU A 74 -0.87 -0.42 1.49
N GLU A 75 -1.47 -0.21 0.32
CA GLU A 75 -2.44 -1.13 -0.28
C GLU A 75 -1.82 -2.48 -0.65
N ASP A 76 -0.62 -2.48 -1.24
CA ASP A 76 0.14 -3.68 -1.58
C ASP A 76 0.51 -4.46 -0.31
N TYR A 77 0.96 -3.78 0.74
CA TYR A 77 1.24 -4.42 2.01
C TYR A 77 -0.01 -5.02 2.65
N ILE A 78 -1.15 -4.32 2.62
CA ILE A 78 -2.43 -4.84 3.09
C ILE A 78 -2.85 -6.09 2.32
N GLY A 79 -2.63 -6.09 1.00
CA GLY A 79 -2.99 -7.19 0.11
C GLY A 79 -2.05 -8.39 0.16
N SER A 80 -0.88 -8.27 0.81
CA SER A 80 0.07 -9.38 0.94
C SER A 80 -0.40 -10.38 2.00
N ASP A 81 0.03 -11.64 1.90
CA ASP A 81 -0.19 -12.63 2.97
C ASP A 81 0.96 -12.63 4.00
N GLN A 82 2.05 -11.93 3.71
CA GLN A 82 3.25 -11.89 4.53
C GLN A 82 3.17 -10.75 5.54
N TYR A 83 3.53 -11.02 6.79
CA TYR A 83 3.74 -9.98 7.80
C TYR A 83 5.18 -9.48 7.71
N GLU A 84 5.36 -8.15 7.67
CA GLU A 84 6.66 -7.51 7.67
C GLU A 84 6.74 -6.52 8.83
N GLU A 85 7.56 -6.82 9.83
CA GLU A 85 7.72 -5.99 11.04
C GLU A 85 8.11 -4.54 10.73
N LYS A 86 8.87 -4.32 9.65
CA LYS A 86 9.29 -2.98 9.22
C LYS A 86 8.14 -2.14 8.66
N LEU A 87 7.07 -2.78 8.19
CA LEU A 87 5.89 -2.13 7.60
C LEU A 87 4.79 -2.00 8.66
N SER A 88 5.14 -1.40 9.80
CA SER A 88 4.24 -1.16 10.93
C SER A 88 3.32 0.03 10.69
N PHE A 89 2.31 0.20 11.55
CA PHE A 89 1.51 1.42 11.56
C PHE A 89 2.37 2.68 11.77
N GLY A 90 3.33 2.62 12.71
CA GLY A 90 4.26 3.71 12.98
C GLY A 90 5.10 4.09 11.76
N TYR A 91 5.57 3.11 10.98
CA TYR A 91 6.27 3.35 9.72
C TYR A 91 5.42 4.15 8.73
N PHE A 92 4.22 3.67 8.40
CA PHE A 92 3.36 4.37 7.43
C PHE A 92 2.91 5.74 7.93
N LEU A 93 2.69 5.90 9.24
CA LEU A 93 2.38 7.20 9.83
C LEU A 93 3.56 8.17 9.69
N ASN A 94 4.79 7.71 9.97
CA ASN A 94 5.98 8.53 9.82
C ASN A 94 6.18 8.99 8.37
N GLU A 95 6.04 8.07 7.41
CA GLU A 95 6.10 8.38 5.98
C GLU A 95 5.00 9.36 5.55
N TYR A 96 3.81 9.23 6.10
CA TYR A 96 2.71 10.16 5.82
C TYR A 96 3.02 11.57 6.31
N VAL A 97 3.59 11.72 7.51
CA VAL A 97 3.95 13.02 8.09
C VAL A 97 5.14 13.65 7.36
N SER A 98 6.18 12.87 7.09
CA SER A 98 7.44 13.37 6.51
C SER A 98 7.27 13.90 5.08
N ARG A 99 6.44 13.25 4.26
CA ARG A 99 6.15 13.64 2.85
C ARG A 99 5.37 14.95 2.71
N GLN A 100 4.88 15.51 3.82
CA GLN A 100 4.14 16.77 3.81
C GLN A 100 5.02 18.00 4.11
N GLU A 101 6.34 17.81 4.30
CA GLU A 101 7.31 18.86 4.65
C GLU A 101 6.93 19.66 5.92
N LYS A 102 6.10 19.08 6.80
CA LYS A 102 5.65 19.70 8.05
C LYS A 102 6.48 19.20 9.22
N LYS A 103 6.56 20.03 10.28
CA LYS A 103 7.13 19.58 11.56
C LYS A 103 6.11 18.71 12.29
N ASP A 104 6.57 17.67 13.00
CA ASP A 104 5.70 16.78 13.78
C ASP A 104 4.76 17.52 14.73
N LYS A 105 5.21 18.63 15.32
CA LYS A 105 4.38 19.47 16.20
C LYS A 105 3.21 20.14 15.48
N GLU A 106 3.43 20.55 14.23
CA GLU A 106 2.41 21.17 13.40
C GLU A 106 1.36 20.13 13.01
N PHE A 107 1.81 18.99 12.49
CA PHE A 107 0.92 17.88 12.16
C PHE A 107 0.12 17.41 13.37
N ALA A 108 0.76 17.24 14.54
CA ALA A 108 0.09 16.85 15.76
C ALA A 108 -1.10 17.77 16.10
N ASN A 109 -0.95 19.09 15.92
CA ASN A 109 -2.04 20.04 16.12
C ASN A 109 -3.15 19.89 15.08
N GLU A 110 -2.82 19.62 13.80
CA GLU A 110 -3.80 19.45 12.71
C GLU A 110 -4.72 18.24 12.91
N VAL A 111 -4.17 17.16 13.50
CA VAL A 111 -4.94 15.94 13.82
C VAL A 111 -5.32 15.84 15.30
N ASP A 112 -5.26 16.95 16.04
CA ASP A 112 -5.71 17.09 17.42
C ASP A 112 -5.12 16.03 18.38
N VAL A 113 -3.80 15.84 18.32
CA VAL A 113 -3.03 15.01 19.26
C VAL A 113 -1.85 15.78 19.83
N THR A 114 -1.36 15.36 20.99
CA THR A 114 -0.13 15.95 21.52
C THR A 114 1.09 15.42 20.76
N PRO A 115 2.19 16.19 20.62
CA PRO A 115 3.41 15.72 19.97
C PRO A 115 3.99 14.45 20.62
N ALA A 116 3.82 14.30 21.94
CA ALA A 116 4.24 13.08 22.65
C ALA A 116 3.42 11.86 22.24
N VAL A 117 2.10 12.01 22.07
CA VAL A 117 1.23 10.92 21.61
C VAL A 117 1.54 10.55 20.16
N LEU A 118 1.75 11.55 19.29
CA LEU A 118 2.17 11.32 17.91
C LEU A 118 3.49 10.53 17.85
N SER A 119 4.48 10.94 18.66
CA SER A 119 5.76 10.25 18.74
C SER A 119 5.62 8.80 19.22
N GLN A 120 4.73 8.53 20.18
CA GLN A 120 4.44 7.17 20.62
C GLN A 120 3.77 6.32 19.54
N TYR A 121 2.93 6.92 18.68
CA TYR A 121 2.33 6.24 17.54
C TYR A 121 3.35 5.93 16.45
N ILE A 122 4.22 6.90 16.11
CA ILE A 122 5.27 6.74 15.10
C ILE A 122 6.27 5.64 15.50
N ASN A 123 6.61 5.55 16.78
CA ASN A 123 7.59 4.59 17.29
C ASN A 123 6.94 3.29 17.81
N ASP A 124 5.67 3.02 17.48
CA ASP A 124 4.92 1.82 17.87
C ASP A 124 4.82 1.53 19.39
N HIS A 125 5.17 2.49 20.25
CA HIS A 125 5.03 2.39 21.71
C HIS A 125 3.57 2.44 22.18
N ARG A 126 2.65 2.89 21.32
CA ARG A 126 1.23 3.01 21.62
C ARG A 126 0.41 2.66 20.39
N LYS A 127 -0.64 1.84 20.57
CA LYS A 127 -1.62 1.61 19.50
C LYS A 127 -2.51 2.85 19.30
N PRO A 128 -2.74 3.27 18.04
CA PRO A 128 -3.65 4.38 17.75
C PRO A 128 -5.09 4.03 18.13
N LYS A 129 -5.87 5.05 18.46
CA LYS A 129 -7.32 4.89 18.64
C LYS A 129 -8.06 5.09 17.32
N ASP A 130 -9.27 4.57 17.22
CA ASP A 130 -10.14 4.73 16.04
C ASP A 130 -10.34 6.20 15.67
N GLU A 131 -10.49 7.09 16.65
CA GLU A 131 -10.67 8.53 16.38
C GLU A 131 -9.45 9.13 15.69
N PHE A 132 -8.24 8.69 16.04
CA PHE A 132 -7.02 9.14 15.39
C PHE A 132 -6.96 8.67 13.94
N VAL A 133 -7.31 7.41 13.70
CA VAL A 133 -7.33 6.83 12.35
C VAL A 133 -8.36 7.53 11.45
N ILE A 134 -9.54 7.87 11.99
CA ILE A 134 -10.55 8.67 11.26
C ILE A 134 -10.02 10.07 10.94
N ARG A 135 -9.30 10.71 11.85
CA ARG A 135 -8.69 12.02 11.59
C ARG A 135 -7.64 11.96 10.49
N LEU A 136 -6.86 10.88 10.37
CA LEU A 136 -5.93 10.67 9.24
C LEU A 136 -6.68 10.59 7.90
N GLU A 137 -7.82 9.90 7.85
CA GLU A 137 -8.66 9.87 6.65
C GLU A 137 -9.12 11.28 6.27
N LEU A 138 -9.69 12.02 7.23
CA LEU A 138 -10.19 13.38 7.00
C LEU A 138 -9.05 14.33 6.58
N HIS A 139 -7.91 14.26 7.25
CA HIS A 139 -6.73 15.06 6.93
C HIS A 139 -6.19 14.76 5.52
N SER A 140 -6.23 13.50 5.11
CA SER A 140 -5.84 13.08 3.75
C SER A 140 -6.91 13.31 2.68
N ASN A 141 -8.04 13.93 3.02
CA ASN A 141 -9.19 14.10 2.15
C ASN A 141 -9.65 12.77 1.50
N GLY A 142 -9.62 11.69 2.30
CA GLY A 142 -10.03 10.34 1.87
C GLY A 142 -9.01 9.60 0.99
N MET A 143 -7.82 10.15 0.75
CA MET A 143 -6.77 9.46 -0.01
C MET A 143 -6.34 8.16 0.68
N PHE A 144 -6.30 8.18 2.02
CA PHE A 144 -6.06 7.02 2.87
C PHE A 144 -7.30 6.75 3.73
N PRO A 145 -8.21 5.86 3.31
CA PRO A 145 -9.37 5.48 4.11
C PRO A 145 -8.96 4.97 5.50
N ALA A 146 -9.75 5.27 6.52
CA ALA A 146 -9.54 4.81 7.91
C ALA A 146 -9.40 3.28 7.97
N ILE A 147 -10.18 2.57 7.15
CA ILE A 147 -10.11 1.11 7.06
C ILE A 147 -8.74 0.61 6.59
N SER A 148 -8.03 1.37 5.74
CA SER A 148 -6.72 0.97 5.26
C SER A 148 -5.68 1.04 6.39
N TRP A 149 -5.67 2.13 7.17
CA TRP A 149 -4.86 2.24 8.38
C TRP A 149 -5.16 1.14 9.40
N PHE A 150 -6.45 0.83 9.61
CA PHE A 150 -6.88 -0.24 10.50
C PHE A 150 -6.34 -1.61 10.07
N LYS A 151 -6.37 -1.92 8.78
CA LYS A 151 -5.84 -3.19 8.26
C LYS A 151 -4.33 -3.36 8.49
N VAL A 152 -3.56 -2.28 8.44
CA VAL A 152 -2.13 -2.31 8.80
C VAL A 152 -1.96 -2.70 10.27
N ILE A 153 -2.72 -2.08 11.17
CA ILE A 153 -2.70 -2.41 12.61
C ILE A 153 -3.13 -3.86 12.84
N GLN A 154 -4.13 -4.33 12.08
CA GLN A 154 -4.65 -5.69 12.18
C GLN A 154 -3.60 -6.73 11.77
N LYS A 155 -2.78 -6.49 10.75
CA LYS A 155 -1.72 -7.42 10.31
C LYS A 155 -0.73 -7.74 11.43
N GLU A 156 -0.31 -6.72 12.17
CA GLU A 156 0.54 -6.90 13.34
C GLU A 156 -0.18 -7.73 14.41
N LYS A 157 -1.46 -7.43 14.67
CA LYS A 157 -2.23 -8.19 15.65
C LYS A 157 -2.44 -9.65 15.27
N GLU A 158 -2.67 -9.92 13.99
CA GLU A 158 -2.76 -11.27 13.44
C GLU A 158 -1.46 -12.03 13.64
N HIS A 159 -0.31 -11.39 13.36
CA HIS A 159 0.99 -11.99 13.60
C HIS A 159 1.19 -12.34 15.09
N GLU A 160 0.93 -11.40 16.01
CA GLU A 160 1.01 -11.63 17.45
C GLU A 160 0.13 -12.82 17.90
N ILE A 161 -1.12 -12.90 17.43
CA ILE A 161 -2.05 -13.97 17.81
C ILE A 161 -1.59 -15.33 17.25
N ASN A 162 -1.03 -15.33 16.05
CA ASN A 162 -0.61 -16.55 15.38
C ASN A 162 0.67 -17.13 16.01
N THR A 163 1.63 -16.29 16.40
CA THR A 163 2.95 -16.73 16.86
C THR A 163 3.09 -16.85 18.38
N ASN A 164 2.14 -16.34 19.16
CA ASN A 164 2.21 -16.37 20.63
C ASN A 164 1.82 -17.74 21.22
N GLU A 165 2.79 -18.66 21.23
CA GLU A 165 2.65 -20.01 21.78
C GLU A 165 2.47 -20.03 23.31
N GLU A 166 3.05 -19.08 24.03
CA GLU A 166 2.92 -19.00 25.49
C GLU A 166 1.48 -18.71 25.89
N LEU A 167 0.88 -17.68 25.27
CA LEU A 167 -0.53 -17.34 25.45
C LEU A 167 -1.42 -18.50 25.02
N ARG A 168 -1.10 -19.16 23.89
CA ARG A 168 -1.84 -20.34 23.43
C ARG A 168 -1.84 -21.44 24.49
N ARG A 169 -0.70 -21.73 25.12
CA ARG A 169 -0.57 -22.73 26.18
C ARG A 169 -1.37 -22.34 27.43
N GLU A 170 -1.35 -21.08 27.82
CA GLU A 170 -2.11 -20.58 28.98
C GLU A 170 -3.62 -20.69 28.73
N GLU A 171 -4.10 -20.14 27.62
CA GLU A 171 -5.52 -20.16 27.25
C GLU A 171 -6.05 -21.58 27.01
N SER A 172 -5.19 -22.50 26.57
CA SER A 172 -5.55 -23.90 26.34
C SER A 172 -6.10 -24.60 27.59
N LYS A 173 -5.75 -24.12 28.80
CA LYS A 173 -6.21 -24.65 30.10
C LYS A 173 -7.64 -24.23 30.42
N HIS A 174 -8.11 -23.14 29.82
CA HIS A 174 -9.46 -22.61 30.01
C HIS A 174 -10.50 -23.29 29.09
N VAL A 175 -10.05 -23.97 28.04
CA VAL A 175 -10.91 -24.66 27.07
C VAL A 175 -11.27 -26.07 27.55
N LYS A 176 -12.56 -26.36 27.69
CA LYS A 176 -13.11 -27.70 28.00
C LYS A 176 -13.86 -28.25 26.79
N ASN A 177 -13.88 -29.58 26.63
CA ASN A 177 -14.60 -30.28 25.55
C ASN A 177 -14.22 -29.78 24.15
N ARG A 178 -12.94 -29.91 23.77
CA ARG A 178 -12.46 -29.53 22.44
C ARG A 178 -13.22 -30.31 21.37
N LEU A 179 -13.59 -29.63 20.29
CA LEU A 179 -14.18 -30.27 19.12
C LEU A 179 -13.11 -31.14 18.46
N ASP A 180 -13.29 -32.46 18.50
CA ASP A 180 -12.46 -33.41 17.77
C ASP A 180 -13.07 -33.60 16.38
N LEU A 181 -12.77 -32.65 15.50
CA LEU A 181 -13.17 -32.70 14.10
C LEU A 181 -11.93 -33.02 13.27
N ALA A 182 -11.92 -34.19 12.64
CA ALA A 182 -10.94 -34.48 11.60
C ALA A 182 -11.24 -33.59 10.39
N TYR A 183 -10.32 -32.70 10.05
CA TYR A 183 -10.33 -31.90 8.82
C TYR A 183 -8.94 -31.88 8.21
#